data_AF-A0A3M9ZDU5-F1
#
_entry.id   AF-A0A3M9ZDU5-F1
#
_cell.length_a   1.000
_cell.length_b   1.000
_cell.length_c   1.000
_cell.angle_alpha   90.00
_cell.angle_beta   90.00
_cell.angle_gamma   90.00
#
_symmetry.space_group_name_H-M   'P 1'
#
loop_
_entity.id
_entity.type
_entity.pdbx_description
1 polymer ?
#
loop_
_entity_poly.entity_id
_entity_poly.type
_entity_poly.pdbx_seq_one_letter_code
_entity_poly.pdbx_strand_id
1 'polypeptide(L)'
;MNFSQLVNARSVRQEAESLYQSLQPLLSLDPRFADLILTDLGEIVRFCGRSNGEITANELLAYLTIYALIKQDREKLNAAFKTWDFSEVDRLKYQKITLQLLLDATKDRKTDPAQLDELLLPAVLNKLDEAKGTNYLKSTVNGIYQFAQVIVKSDGTITMQEMEALSQVWQRLHNYQTLNSYQDGLAKVTPLTPPSPSFGEAHEPPPSSSPPSASSPPSASSPPSPPPSCSRTARRQNPRRTGPDP
;
A
#
# COMPACT_ATOMS: atom_id res chain seq x y z
N MET A 1 -6.67 -10.99 -21.12
CA MET A 1 -5.95 -11.20 -19.85
C MET A 1 -6.01 -12.68 -19.49
N ASN A 2 -4.91 -13.29 -19.03
CA ASN A 2 -4.88 -14.71 -18.66
C ASN A 2 -5.39 -14.89 -17.21
N PHE A 3 -6.14 -15.95 -16.90
CA PHE A 3 -6.71 -16.20 -15.57
C PHE A 3 -5.65 -16.22 -14.46
N SER A 4 -4.47 -16.76 -14.76
CA SER A 4 -3.31 -16.74 -13.86
C SER A 4 -2.89 -15.32 -13.44
N GLN A 5 -2.93 -14.35 -14.36
CA GLN A 5 -2.57 -12.96 -14.06
C GLN A 5 -3.54 -12.32 -13.07
N LEU A 6 -4.84 -12.65 -13.16
CA LEU A 6 -5.87 -12.11 -12.29
C LEU A 6 -5.80 -12.69 -10.87
N VAL A 7 -5.49 -13.99 -10.75
CA VAL A 7 -5.23 -14.62 -9.44
C VAL A 7 -4.01 -13.98 -8.78
N ASN A 8 -2.94 -13.76 -9.56
CA ASN A 8 -1.71 -13.15 -9.05
C ASN A 8 -1.95 -11.69 -8.60
N ALA A 9 -2.69 -10.89 -9.37
CA ALA A 9 -3.03 -9.52 -9.00
C ALA A 9 -3.84 -9.44 -7.69
N ARG A 10 -4.75 -10.40 -7.45
CA ARG A 10 -5.47 -10.49 -6.17
C ARG A 10 -4.52 -10.80 -5.01
N SER A 11 -3.65 -11.80 -5.16
CA SER A 11 -2.68 -12.17 -4.12
C SER A 11 -1.75 -11.00 -3.79
N VAL A 12 -1.28 -10.26 -4.81
CA VAL A 12 -0.46 -9.05 -4.65
C VAL A 12 -1.17 -7.98 -3.81
N ARG A 13 -2.44 -7.69 -4.10
CA ARG A 13 -3.22 -6.71 -3.32
C ARG A 13 -3.43 -7.14 -1.88
N GLN A 14 -3.76 -8.42 -1.66
CA GLN A 14 -3.97 -8.98 -0.32
C GLN A 14 -2.69 -8.91 0.51
N GLU A 15 -1.53 -9.20 -0.08
CA GLU A 15 -0.26 -9.11 0.63
C GLU A 15 0.14 -7.66 0.90
N ALA A 16 -0.15 -6.73 -0.01
CA ALA A 16 0.06 -5.31 0.24
C ALA A 16 -0.81 -4.79 1.40
N GLU A 17 -2.08 -5.21 1.49
CA GLU A 17 -2.94 -4.94 2.65
C GLU A 17 -2.39 -5.59 3.92
N SER A 18 -1.97 -6.86 3.81
CA SER A 18 -1.07 -7.62 4.69
C SER A 18 -0.06 -6.77 5.44
N LEU A 19 0.88 -6.31 4.62
CA LEU A 19 1.99 -5.47 5.00
C LEU A 19 1.51 -4.15 5.60
N TYR A 20 0.55 -3.46 5.00
CA TYR A 20 0.02 -2.20 5.52
C TYR A 20 -0.50 -2.32 6.96
N GLN A 21 -1.22 -3.39 7.28
CA GLN A 21 -1.70 -3.63 8.65
C GLN A 21 -0.55 -3.83 9.64
N SER A 22 0.52 -4.50 9.20
CA SER A 22 1.72 -4.69 10.02
C SER A 22 2.48 -3.37 10.26
N LEU A 23 2.37 -2.42 9.34
CA LEU A 23 3.01 -1.11 9.40
C LEU A 23 2.17 -0.04 10.13
N GLN A 24 0.87 -0.27 10.33
CA GLN A 24 -0.04 0.69 10.99
C GLN A 24 0.48 1.27 12.30
N PRO A 25 1.04 0.46 13.23
CA PRO A 25 1.59 0.99 14.47
C PRO A 25 2.70 2.01 14.23
N LEU A 26 3.58 1.78 13.25
CA LEU A 26 4.68 2.68 12.91
C LEU A 26 4.19 3.99 12.30
N LEU A 27 3.24 3.90 11.37
CA LEU A 27 2.63 5.07 10.72
C LEU A 27 1.89 5.96 11.71
N SER A 28 1.38 5.38 12.81
CA SER A 28 0.71 6.12 13.89
C SER A 28 1.70 6.82 14.85
N LEU A 29 2.97 6.41 14.87
CA LEU A 29 3.99 6.98 15.77
C LEU A 29 4.60 8.27 15.22
N ASP A 30 4.97 8.28 13.94
CA ASP A 30 5.61 9.43 13.29
C ASP A 30 5.31 9.39 11.77
N PRO A 31 4.78 10.47 11.18
CA PRO A 31 4.48 10.51 9.75
C PRO A 31 5.70 10.30 8.85
N ARG A 32 6.92 10.56 9.33
CA ARG A 32 8.17 10.34 8.58
C ARG A 32 8.42 8.86 8.28
N PHE A 33 7.81 7.94 9.04
CA PHE A 33 7.87 6.52 8.70
C PHE A 33 7.23 6.22 7.34
N ALA A 34 6.21 6.98 6.93
CA ALA A 34 5.56 6.77 5.64
C ALA A 34 6.56 6.86 4.48
N ASP A 35 7.36 7.92 4.44
CA ASP A 35 8.35 8.11 3.38
C ASP A 35 9.50 7.10 3.48
N LEU A 36 9.99 6.83 4.69
CA LEU A 36 11.04 5.83 4.92
C LEU A 36 10.63 4.44 4.42
N ILE A 37 9.44 4.00 4.80
CA ILE A 37 8.88 2.71 4.39
C ILE A 37 8.75 2.66 2.86
N LEU A 38 8.21 3.71 2.23
CA LEU A 38 8.00 3.73 0.78
C LEU A 38 9.31 3.78 -0.02
N THR A 39 10.34 4.41 0.52
CA THR A 39 11.70 4.36 -0.05
C THR A 39 12.28 2.96 0.04
N ASP A 40 12.26 2.31 1.20
CA ASP A 40 12.82 0.96 1.37
C ASP A 40 12.04 -0.09 0.58
N LEU A 41 10.70 -0.01 0.57
CA LEU A 41 9.88 -0.89 -0.27
C LEU A 41 10.10 -0.63 -1.76
N GLY A 42 10.33 0.62 -2.16
CA GLY A 42 10.66 0.96 -3.53
C GLY A 42 11.98 0.33 -3.97
N GLU A 43 12.98 0.33 -3.09
CA GLU A 43 14.24 -0.38 -3.34
C GLU A 43 14.02 -1.88 -3.48
N ILE A 44 13.22 -2.50 -2.61
CA ILE A 44 12.91 -3.93 -2.69
C ILE A 44 12.20 -4.27 -3.99
N VAL A 45 11.17 -3.51 -4.39
CA VAL A 45 10.46 -3.74 -5.65
C VAL A 45 11.39 -3.56 -6.84
N ARG A 46 12.24 -2.53 -6.83
CA ARG A 46 13.22 -2.30 -7.90
C ARG A 46 14.23 -3.43 -8.00
N PHE A 47 14.66 -3.94 -6.85
CA PHE A 47 15.64 -5.02 -6.76
C PHE A 47 15.05 -6.35 -7.24
N CYS A 48 13.85 -6.71 -6.77
CA CYS A 48 13.11 -7.88 -7.23
C CYS A 48 12.78 -7.80 -8.72
N GLY A 49 12.17 -6.71 -9.21
CA GLY A 49 11.77 -6.63 -10.62
C GLY A 49 12.94 -6.58 -11.59
N ARG A 50 14.10 -6.06 -11.18
CA ARG A 50 15.29 -6.05 -12.05
C ARG A 50 16.00 -7.40 -12.12
N SER A 51 15.72 -8.38 -11.26
CA SER A 51 16.35 -9.70 -11.35
C SER A 51 16.03 -10.41 -12.67
N ASN A 52 14.88 -10.09 -13.26
CA ASN A 52 14.43 -10.62 -14.56
C ASN A 52 14.61 -9.63 -15.73
N GLY A 53 15.28 -8.50 -15.50
CA GLY A 53 15.57 -7.49 -16.52
C GLY A 53 14.50 -6.41 -16.74
N GLU A 54 13.26 -6.60 -16.24
CA GLU A 54 12.19 -5.61 -16.36
C GLU A 54 11.21 -5.70 -15.18
N ILE A 55 10.77 -4.54 -14.67
CA ILE A 55 9.72 -4.48 -13.64
C ILE A 55 8.36 -4.70 -14.30
N THR A 56 7.67 -5.76 -13.89
CA THR A 56 6.40 -6.17 -14.48
C THR A 56 5.22 -5.35 -13.96
N ALA A 57 4.08 -5.48 -14.64
CA ALA A 57 2.83 -4.87 -14.22
C ALA A 57 2.43 -5.25 -12.79
N ASN A 58 2.60 -6.51 -12.38
CA ASN A 58 2.14 -6.96 -11.06
C ASN A 58 3.04 -6.44 -9.94
N GLU A 59 4.33 -6.26 -10.20
CA GLU A 59 5.27 -5.67 -9.25
C GLU A 59 4.98 -4.18 -9.06
N LEU A 60 4.67 -3.47 -10.16
CA LEU A 60 4.17 -2.09 -10.08
C LEU A 60 2.82 -2.03 -9.34
N LEU A 61 1.90 -2.95 -9.57
CA LEU A 61 0.65 -3.02 -8.80
C LEU A 61 0.90 -3.16 -7.30
N ALA A 62 1.87 -4.00 -6.91
CA ALA A 62 2.25 -4.20 -5.52
C ALA A 62 2.69 -2.86 -4.89
N TYR A 63 3.62 -2.16 -5.54
CA TYR A 63 4.10 -0.86 -5.08
C TYR A 63 3.01 0.21 -5.06
N LEU A 64 2.19 0.29 -6.10
CA LEU A 64 1.08 1.25 -6.18
C LEU A 64 0.09 1.03 -5.03
N THR A 65 -0.25 -0.23 -4.75
CA THR A 65 -1.22 -0.58 -3.70
C THR A 65 -0.71 -0.15 -2.34
N ILE A 66 0.52 -0.54 -1.97
CA ILE A 66 1.09 -0.16 -0.67
C ILE A 66 1.31 1.35 -0.57
N TYR A 67 1.77 2.00 -1.65
CA TYR A 67 1.89 3.47 -1.71
C TYR A 67 0.56 4.15 -1.42
N ALA A 68 -0.50 3.73 -2.11
CA ALA A 68 -1.80 4.34 -2.00
C ALA A 68 -2.45 4.11 -0.62
N LEU A 69 -2.19 2.95 0.01
CA LEU A 69 -2.60 2.67 1.38
C LEU A 69 -1.89 3.59 2.38
N ILE A 70 -0.55 3.68 2.29
CA ILE A 70 0.28 4.50 3.20
C ILE A 70 -0.03 5.99 3.05
N LYS A 71 -0.16 6.49 1.81
CA LYS A 71 -0.47 7.91 1.53
C LYS A 71 -1.96 8.23 1.55
N GLN A 72 -2.82 7.23 1.79
CA GLN A 72 -4.29 7.37 1.74
C GLN A 72 -4.81 7.97 0.42
N ASP A 73 -4.14 7.66 -0.69
CA ASP A 73 -4.48 8.18 -2.01
C ASP A 73 -5.65 7.40 -2.62
N ARG A 74 -6.85 7.97 -2.53
CA ARG A 74 -8.09 7.35 -3.00
C ARG A 74 -8.12 7.10 -4.50
N GLU A 75 -7.49 7.98 -5.30
CA GLU A 75 -7.43 7.80 -6.75
C GLU A 75 -6.60 6.57 -7.10
N LYS A 76 -5.41 6.46 -6.52
CA LYS A 76 -4.50 5.33 -6.74
C LYS A 76 -5.05 4.02 -6.16
N LEU A 77 -5.75 4.05 -5.02
CA LEU A 77 -6.46 2.88 -4.50
C LEU A 77 -7.57 2.42 -5.45
N ASN A 78 -8.39 3.36 -5.94
CA ASN A 78 -9.43 3.04 -6.91
C ASN A 78 -8.81 2.42 -8.18
N ALA A 79 -7.71 2.99 -8.65
CA ALA A 79 -6.97 2.46 -9.77
C ALA A 79 -6.50 1.02 -9.53
N ALA A 80 -5.79 0.79 -8.42
CA ALA A 80 -5.23 -0.50 -8.07
C ALA A 80 -6.29 -1.60 -7.94
N PHE A 81 -7.45 -1.31 -7.33
CA PHE A 81 -8.47 -2.31 -7.01
C PHE A 81 -9.58 -2.45 -8.03
N LYS A 82 -9.97 -1.38 -8.74
CA LYS A 82 -11.17 -1.39 -9.59
C LYS A 82 -10.89 -1.25 -11.07
N THR A 83 -9.81 -0.60 -11.49
CA THR A 83 -9.58 -0.33 -12.92
C THR A 83 -8.38 -1.08 -13.49
N TRP A 84 -7.40 -1.46 -12.65
CA TRP A 84 -6.16 -2.10 -13.07
C TRP A 84 -6.35 -3.33 -13.99
N ASP A 85 -7.33 -4.18 -13.67
CA ASP A 85 -7.59 -5.41 -14.42
C ASP A 85 -8.56 -5.22 -15.60
N PHE A 86 -9.29 -4.11 -15.62
CA PHE A 86 -10.46 -3.93 -16.49
C PHE A 86 -10.26 -2.86 -17.57
N SER A 87 -9.26 -2.00 -17.43
CA SER A 87 -8.95 -0.92 -18.36
C SER A 87 -7.46 -0.91 -18.65
N GLU A 88 -7.08 -1.34 -19.86
CA GLU A 88 -5.67 -1.32 -20.28
C GLU A 88 -5.11 0.10 -20.35
N VAL A 89 -5.92 1.07 -20.76
CA VAL A 89 -5.55 2.49 -20.83
C VAL A 89 -5.23 3.02 -19.43
N ASP A 90 -6.11 2.77 -18.45
CA ASP A 90 -5.86 3.18 -17.06
C ASP A 90 -4.66 2.43 -16.47
N ARG A 91 -4.55 1.12 -16.73
CA ARG A 91 -3.42 0.32 -16.29
C ARG A 91 -2.10 0.91 -16.77
N LEU A 92 -1.98 1.25 -18.05
CA LEU A 92 -0.77 1.88 -18.62
C LEU A 92 -0.51 3.27 -18.01
N LYS A 93 -1.56 4.08 -17.79
CA LYS A 93 -1.45 5.37 -17.09
C LYS A 93 -0.83 5.17 -15.71
N TYR A 94 -1.40 4.28 -14.89
CA TYR A 94 -0.94 4.09 -13.52
C TYR A 94 0.38 3.33 -13.43
N GLN A 95 0.73 2.45 -14.38
CA GLN A 95 2.07 1.89 -14.47
C GLN A 95 3.14 2.98 -14.62
N LYS A 96 2.92 3.94 -15.53
CA LYS A 96 3.84 5.08 -15.73
C LYS A 96 3.96 5.94 -14.47
N ILE A 97 2.83 6.26 -13.84
CA ILE A 97 2.81 7.02 -12.57
C ILE A 97 3.57 6.26 -11.50
N THR A 98 3.32 4.96 -11.35
CA THR A 98 3.96 4.12 -10.33
C THR A 98 5.45 4.00 -10.55
N LEU A 99 5.88 3.82 -11.80
CA LEU A 99 7.30 3.80 -12.15
C LEU A 99 7.97 5.13 -11.79
N GLN A 100 7.31 6.26 -12.06
CA GLN A 100 7.82 7.57 -11.66
C GLN A 100 7.95 7.68 -10.14
N LEU A 101 6.92 7.29 -9.37
CA LEU A 101 6.96 7.27 -7.91
C LEU A 101 8.12 6.41 -7.38
N LEU A 102 8.32 5.23 -7.97
CA LEU A 102 9.40 4.31 -7.61
C LEU A 102 10.78 4.94 -7.88
N LEU A 103 10.93 5.61 -9.02
CA LEU A 103 12.17 6.28 -9.39
C LEU A 103 12.45 7.45 -8.46
N ASP A 104 11.44 8.27 -8.14
CA ASP A 104 11.57 9.39 -7.22
C ASP A 104 11.93 8.91 -5.82
N ALA A 105 11.30 7.84 -5.34
CA ALA A 105 11.58 7.27 -4.03
C ALA A 105 12.97 6.66 -3.88
N THR A 106 13.62 6.31 -5.00
CA THR A 106 14.92 5.63 -5.02
C THR A 106 16.04 6.44 -5.68
N LYS A 107 15.79 7.73 -5.96
CA LYS A 107 16.70 8.61 -6.70
C LYS A 107 17.94 8.98 -5.88
N ASP A 108 17.73 9.39 -4.63
CA ASP A 108 18.78 9.98 -3.78
C ASP A 108 19.74 8.93 -3.18
N ARG A 109 19.35 7.65 -3.20
CA ARG A 109 20.22 6.55 -2.74
C ARG A 109 21.36 6.22 -3.69
N LYS A 110 21.27 6.64 -4.96
CA LYS A 110 22.30 6.37 -5.96
C LYS A 110 23.56 7.22 -5.81
N THR A 111 23.51 8.24 -4.96
CA THR A 111 24.57 9.24 -4.83
C THR A 111 25.69 8.82 -3.89
N ASP A 112 25.49 7.81 -3.05
CA ASP A 112 26.52 7.28 -2.16
C ASP A 112 26.67 5.75 -2.32
N PRO A 113 27.75 5.26 -2.94
CA PRO A 113 27.95 3.83 -3.16
C PRO A 113 28.08 3.03 -1.86
N ALA A 114 28.39 3.66 -0.72
CA ALA A 114 28.39 2.99 0.58
C ALA A 114 26.97 2.75 1.15
N GLN A 115 25.95 3.45 0.64
CA GLN A 115 24.55 3.32 1.07
C GLN A 115 23.69 2.48 0.10
N LEU A 116 24.25 2.06 -1.03
CA LEU A 116 23.53 1.31 -2.06
C LEU A 116 23.05 -0.07 -1.58
N ASP A 117 23.66 -0.61 -0.51
CA ASP A 117 23.43 -1.99 -0.10
C ASP A 117 22.55 -2.19 1.13
N GLU A 118 22.18 -1.12 1.85
CA GLU A 118 21.49 -1.27 3.13
C GLU A 118 20.11 -0.62 3.16
N LEU A 119 19.14 -1.31 3.76
CA LEU A 119 17.82 -0.78 4.06
C LEU A 119 17.89 0.02 5.36
N LEU A 120 17.27 1.20 5.39
CA LEU A 120 17.37 2.11 6.53
C LEU A 120 16.31 1.80 7.58
N LEU A 121 15.13 1.34 7.16
CA LEU A 121 14.01 1.01 8.03
C LEU A 121 14.39 -0.03 9.09
N PRO A 122 15.05 -1.17 8.78
CA PRO A 122 15.39 -2.15 9.80
C PRO A 122 16.36 -1.58 10.86
N ALA A 123 17.33 -0.75 10.48
CA ALA A 123 18.21 -0.08 11.43
C ALA A 123 17.46 0.91 12.34
N VAL A 124 16.53 1.70 11.76
CA VAL A 124 15.69 2.64 12.53
C VAL A 124 14.79 1.88 13.50
N LEU A 125 14.17 0.78 13.07
CA LEU A 125 13.30 -0.03 13.91
C LEU A 125 14.06 -0.75 15.01
N ASN A 126 15.27 -1.25 14.74
CA ASN A 126 16.11 -1.82 15.78
C ASN A 126 16.39 -0.81 16.91
N LYS A 127 16.75 0.43 16.54
CA LYS A 127 16.97 1.50 17.54
C LYS A 127 15.69 1.95 18.24
N LEU A 128 14.56 1.95 17.54
CA LEU A 128 13.26 2.27 18.13
C LEU A 128 12.85 1.21 19.17
N ASP A 129 13.02 -0.07 18.84
CA ASP A 129 12.72 -1.19 19.71
C ASP A 129 13.65 -1.22 20.93
N GLU A 130 14.95 -0.96 20.76
CA GLU A 130 15.90 -0.78 21.87
C GLU A 130 15.49 0.38 22.79
N ALA A 131 15.07 1.52 22.23
CA ALA A 131 14.73 2.71 23.00
C ALA A 131 13.37 2.64 23.71
N LYS A 132 12.38 1.96 23.12
CA LYS A 132 10.99 1.92 23.63
C LYS A 132 10.57 0.56 24.19
N GLY A 133 11.41 -0.47 24.09
CA GLY A 133 11.07 -1.83 24.50
C GLY A 133 9.97 -2.47 23.64
N THR A 134 9.86 -2.06 22.37
CA THR A 134 8.86 -2.56 21.42
C THR A 134 9.42 -3.74 20.60
N ASN A 135 8.60 -4.28 19.68
CA ASN A 135 9.01 -5.37 18.79
C ASN A 135 8.47 -5.15 17.36
N TYR A 136 8.61 -3.92 16.87
CA TYR A 136 8.17 -3.55 15.52
C TYR A 136 9.09 -4.10 14.44
N LEU A 137 10.38 -4.25 14.72
CA LEU A 137 11.36 -4.77 13.78
C LEU A 137 10.95 -6.15 13.26
N LYS A 138 10.65 -7.09 14.17
CA LYS A 138 10.34 -8.48 13.79
C LYS A 138 9.08 -8.58 12.92
N SER A 139 8.00 -7.89 13.32
CA SER A 139 6.74 -7.91 12.57
C SER A 139 6.88 -7.24 11.20
N THR A 140 7.59 -6.12 11.14
CA THR A 140 7.84 -5.37 9.91
C THR A 140 8.73 -6.14 8.94
N VAL A 141 9.87 -6.66 9.40
CA VAL A 141 10.79 -7.47 8.57
C VAL A 141 10.08 -8.69 8.00
N ASN A 142 9.28 -9.39 8.80
CA ASN A 142 8.52 -10.53 8.31
C ASN A 142 7.50 -10.13 7.25
N GLY A 143 6.73 -9.05 7.48
CA GLY A 143 5.76 -8.55 6.51
C GLY A 143 6.41 -8.11 5.19
N ILE A 144 7.55 -7.41 5.27
CA ILE A 144 8.29 -6.98 4.08
C ILE A 144 8.82 -8.18 3.30
N TYR A 145 9.34 -9.20 3.98
CA TYR A 145 9.84 -10.40 3.32
C TYR A 145 8.71 -11.20 2.64
N GLN A 146 7.55 -11.34 3.28
CA GLN A 146 6.37 -11.97 2.68
C GLN A 146 5.89 -11.20 1.44
N PHE A 147 5.86 -9.87 1.53
CA PHE A 147 5.57 -9.00 0.39
C PHE A 147 6.55 -9.21 -0.76
N ALA A 148 7.86 -9.25 -0.50
CA ALA A 148 8.88 -9.53 -1.51
C ALA A 148 8.68 -10.91 -2.17
N GLN A 149 8.32 -11.94 -1.38
CA GLN A 149 8.02 -13.28 -1.90
C GLN A 149 6.84 -13.29 -2.87
N VAL A 150 5.81 -12.48 -2.65
CA VAL A 150 4.66 -12.38 -3.55
C VAL A 150 5.01 -11.62 -4.82
N ILE A 151 5.84 -10.58 -4.74
CA ILE A 151 6.34 -9.82 -5.89
C ILE A 151 7.09 -10.74 -6.86
N VAL A 152 8.09 -11.48 -6.38
CA VAL A 152 8.88 -12.37 -7.25
C VAL A 152 8.12 -13.61 -7.74
N LYS A 153 6.96 -13.91 -7.16
CA LYS A 153 6.08 -15.01 -7.61
C LYS A 153 4.95 -14.51 -8.51
N SER A 154 4.92 -13.22 -8.83
CA SER A 154 3.75 -12.58 -9.42
C SER A 154 3.48 -12.98 -10.87
N ASP A 155 4.42 -13.66 -11.53
CA ASP A 155 4.27 -14.27 -12.86
C ASP A 155 3.87 -15.75 -12.79
N GLY A 156 3.86 -16.36 -11.60
CA GLY A 156 3.52 -17.76 -11.34
C GLY A 156 4.69 -18.73 -11.40
N THR A 157 5.91 -18.26 -11.68
CA THR A 157 7.15 -19.04 -11.67
C THR A 157 8.16 -18.41 -10.71
N ILE A 158 9.18 -19.17 -10.31
CA ILE A 158 10.31 -18.62 -9.56
C ILE A 158 11.58 -19.08 -10.25
N THR A 159 12.32 -18.13 -10.77
CA THR A 159 13.62 -18.32 -11.40
C THR A 159 14.73 -18.40 -10.34
N MET A 160 15.90 -18.89 -10.76
CA MET A 160 17.09 -18.87 -9.89
C MET A 160 17.49 -17.44 -9.52
N GLN A 161 17.36 -16.49 -10.45
CA GLN A 161 17.66 -15.07 -10.17
C GLN A 161 16.73 -14.49 -9.11
N GLU A 162 15.44 -14.82 -9.13
CA GLU A 162 14.47 -14.38 -8.13
C GLU A 162 14.74 -14.98 -6.75
N MET A 163 15.16 -16.24 -6.68
CA MET A 163 15.57 -16.85 -5.41
C MET A 163 16.82 -16.17 -4.84
N GLU A 164 17.79 -15.86 -5.68
CA GLU A 164 18.96 -15.09 -5.27
C GLU A 164 18.56 -13.69 -4.78
N ALA A 165 17.64 -13.03 -5.50
CA ALA A 165 17.13 -11.74 -5.09
C ALA A 165 16.42 -11.81 -3.73
N LEU A 166 15.57 -12.81 -3.49
CA LEU A 166 14.95 -13.01 -2.17
C LEU A 166 15.97 -13.24 -1.06
N SER A 167 17.03 -14.00 -1.33
CA SER A 167 18.12 -14.22 -0.37
C SER A 167 18.81 -12.90 -0.01
N GLN A 168 19.08 -12.05 -1.01
CA GLN A 168 19.67 -10.73 -0.79
C GLN A 168 18.71 -9.80 -0.04
N VAL A 169 17.40 -9.82 -0.34
CA VAL A 169 16.40 -9.07 0.43
C VAL A 169 16.40 -9.52 1.88
N TRP A 170 16.42 -10.82 2.14
CA TRP A 170 16.51 -11.36 3.50
C TRP A 170 17.75 -10.85 4.23
N GLN A 171 18.93 -10.88 3.58
CA GLN A 171 20.17 -10.36 4.16
C GLN A 171 20.07 -8.85 4.46
N ARG A 172 19.57 -8.05 3.52
CA ARG A 172 19.38 -6.59 3.69
C ARG A 172 18.40 -6.25 4.82
N LEU A 173 17.42 -7.12 5.07
CA LEU A 173 16.47 -6.97 6.18
C LEU A 173 17.03 -7.39 7.54
N HIS A 174 18.22 -8.00 7.60
CA HIS A 174 18.83 -8.47 8.86
C HIS A 174 20.24 -7.90 9.11
N ASN A 175 20.85 -7.26 8.11
CA ASN A 175 22.12 -6.57 8.22
C ASN A 175 21.85 -5.06 8.37
N TYR A 176 22.04 -4.55 9.59
CA TYR A 176 21.66 -3.19 9.95
C TYR A 176 22.87 -2.27 9.97
N GLN A 177 22.72 -1.09 9.36
CA GLN A 177 23.65 0.01 9.58
C GLN A 177 23.67 0.40 11.06
N THR A 178 24.83 0.83 11.55
CA THR A 178 24.93 1.34 12.92
C THR A 178 24.34 2.75 12.98
N LEU A 179 23.37 2.95 13.87
CA LEU A 179 22.74 4.25 14.15
C LEU A 179 22.95 4.61 15.62
N ASN A 180 23.17 5.90 15.91
CA ASN A 180 23.23 6.38 17.29
C ASN A 180 21.83 6.48 17.90
N SER A 181 20.86 6.93 17.10
CA SER A 181 19.45 7.00 17.48
C SER A 181 18.53 6.71 16.29
N TYR A 182 17.25 6.40 16.56
CA TYR A 182 16.27 6.20 15.48
C TYR A 182 15.93 7.52 14.78
N GLN A 183 16.04 8.65 15.47
CA GLN A 183 15.82 9.99 14.92
C GLN A 183 16.84 10.33 13.84
N ASP A 184 18.09 9.91 14.01
CA ASP A 184 19.15 10.13 13.01
C ASP A 184 18.81 9.44 11.69
N GLY A 185 18.21 8.25 11.75
CA GLY A 185 17.74 7.57 10.54
C GLY A 185 16.53 8.26 9.91
N LEU A 186 15.56 8.70 10.70
CA LEU A 186 14.41 9.45 10.17
C LEU A 186 14.80 10.80 9.55
N ALA A 187 15.88 11.44 10.02
CA ALA A 187 16.38 12.70 9.47
C ALA A 187 17.00 12.55 8.08
N LYS A 188 17.41 11.34 7.69
CA LYS A 188 17.97 11.04 6.35
C LYS A 188 16.90 10.85 5.28
N VAL A 189 15.62 10.88 5.63
CA VAL A 189 14.50 10.59 4.73
C VAL A 189 14.10 11.85 3.97
N THR A 190 14.27 11.85 2.65
CA THR A 190 13.72 12.91 1.78
C THR A 190 12.20 12.73 1.67
N PRO A 191 11.38 13.76 1.93
CA PRO A 191 9.94 13.67 1.74
C PRO A 191 9.57 13.34 0.28
N LEU A 192 8.76 12.30 0.07
CA LEU A 192 8.34 11.89 -1.29
C LEU A 192 7.24 12.78 -1.88
N THR A 193 6.63 13.62 -1.06
CA THR A 193 5.62 14.58 -1.47
C THR A 193 6.18 15.98 -1.21
N PRO A 194 6.36 16.82 -2.24
CA PRO A 194 6.67 18.22 -1.98
C PRO A 194 5.53 18.81 -1.14
N PRO A 195 5.81 19.72 -0.19
CA PRO A 195 4.74 20.39 0.54
C PRO A 195 3.81 21.01 -0.49
N SER A 196 2.54 20.58 -0.49
CA SER A 196 1.51 21.24 -1.29
C SER A 196 1.66 22.75 -1.07
N PRO A 197 1.77 23.57 -2.12
CA PRO A 197 1.81 25.01 -1.94
C PRO A 197 0.57 25.38 -1.13
N SER A 198 0.80 25.86 0.09
CA SER A 198 -0.25 26.43 0.92
C SER A 198 -0.83 27.54 0.06
N PHE A 199 -2.06 27.34 -0.43
CA PHE A 199 -2.81 28.39 -1.11
C PHE A 199 -3.03 29.48 -0.08
N GLY A 200 -2.13 30.46 -0.09
CA GLY A 200 -2.27 31.68 0.69
C GLY A 200 -3.57 32.36 0.29
N GLU A 201 -4.32 32.75 1.32
CA GLU A 201 -5.41 33.70 1.26
C GLU A 201 -5.06 34.89 0.36
N ALA A 202 -5.90 35.11 -0.64
CA ALA A 202 -6.19 36.45 -1.13
C ALA A 202 -7.70 36.54 -1.39
N HIS A 203 -8.35 37.27 -0.49
CA HIS A 203 -9.68 37.87 -0.57
C HIS A 203 -10.18 38.15 -2.00
N GLU A 204 -11.39 37.70 -2.30
CA GLU A 204 -12.39 38.55 -2.94
C GLU A 204 -13.81 38.05 -2.60
N PRO A 205 -14.63 38.82 -1.85
CA PRO A 205 -16.04 38.48 -1.67
C PRO A 205 -16.82 38.84 -2.95
N PRO A 206 -17.76 38.01 -3.41
CA PRO A 206 -18.60 38.35 -4.57
C PRO A 206 -19.52 39.54 -4.24
N PRO A 207 -19.81 40.43 -5.20
CA PRO A 207 -20.70 41.56 -4.98
C PRO A 207 -22.13 41.08 -4.69
N SER A 208 -22.67 41.65 -3.61
CA SER A 208 -24.06 41.55 -3.20
C SER A 208 -25.02 41.91 -4.33
N SER A 209 -25.88 40.96 -4.69
CA SER A 209 -27.12 41.25 -5.41
C SER A 209 -28.29 40.57 -4.69
N SER A 210 -29.24 41.39 -4.27
CA SER A 210 -30.58 41.08 -3.77
C SER A 210 -31.51 42.11 -4.39
N PRO A 211 -32.85 41.95 -4.47
CA PRO A 211 -33.72 40.76 -4.57
C PRO A 211 -34.74 40.97 -5.77
N PRO A 212 -35.95 40.36 -5.92
CA PRO A 212 -37.06 40.31 -4.95
C PRO A 212 -37.82 38.96 -4.83
N SER A 213 -38.66 38.96 -3.80
CA SER A 213 -39.54 37.91 -3.27
C SER A 213 -40.71 37.46 -4.17
N ALA A 214 -41.34 36.37 -3.69
CA ALA A 214 -42.66 35.80 -4.01
C ALA A 214 -42.68 34.89 -5.25
N SER A 215 -43.03 33.59 -5.15
CA SER A 215 -44.30 33.11 -4.61
C SER A 215 -44.23 31.61 -4.27
N SER A 216 -44.77 31.20 -3.12
CA SER A 216 -45.33 29.85 -2.87
C SER A 216 -46.65 29.69 -3.67
N PRO A 217 -47.35 28.52 -3.81
CA PRO A 217 -47.27 27.17 -3.20
C PRO A 217 -47.47 26.05 -4.29
N PRO A 218 -48.02 24.81 -4.11
CA PRO A 218 -48.40 24.05 -2.92
C PRO A 218 -47.83 22.61 -2.82
N SER A 219 -48.01 22.06 -1.62
CA SER A 219 -47.79 20.68 -1.20
C SER A 219 -48.43 19.64 -2.12
N ALA A 220 -47.68 18.58 -2.44
CA ALA A 220 -48.22 17.33 -2.98
C ALA A 220 -47.61 16.15 -2.21
N SER A 221 -48.39 15.68 -1.25
CA SER A 221 -48.71 14.29 -0.90
C SER A 221 -47.65 13.20 -1.13
N SER A 222 -47.13 12.69 -0.02
CA SER A 222 -46.45 11.41 0.11
C SER A 222 -47.28 10.23 -0.42
N PRO A 223 -46.71 9.29 -1.17
CA PRO A 223 -47.32 7.97 -1.37
C PRO A 223 -47.10 7.07 -0.13
N PRO A 224 -48.06 6.18 0.18
CA PRO A 224 -48.05 5.33 1.37
C PRO A 224 -47.03 4.19 1.30
N SER A 225 -46.49 3.85 2.47
CA SER A 225 -45.62 2.70 2.72
C SER A 225 -46.28 1.38 2.29
N PRO A 226 -45.53 0.45 1.67
CA PRO A 226 -46.00 -0.91 1.48
C PRO A 226 -46.02 -1.69 2.82
N PRO A 227 -46.96 -2.64 2.98
CA PRO A 227 -47.17 -3.40 4.20
C PRO A 227 -46.04 -4.42 4.51
N PRO A 228 -45.92 -4.85 5.78
CA PRO A 228 -44.92 -5.81 6.21
C PRO A 228 -45.21 -7.20 5.63
N SER A 229 -44.26 -7.75 4.87
CA SER A 229 -44.37 -9.10 4.33
C SER A 229 -44.12 -10.12 5.44
N CYS A 230 -45.18 -10.84 5.81
CA CYS A 230 -45.17 -12.00 6.69
C CYS A 230 -44.15 -13.07 6.26
N SER A 231 -43.34 -13.49 7.23
CA SER A 231 -43.11 -14.87 7.66
C SER A 231 -43.24 -15.98 6.62
N ARG A 232 -42.12 -16.67 6.32
CA ARG A 232 -42.18 -18.13 6.18
C ARG A 232 -40.91 -18.84 6.66
N THR A 233 -41.16 -19.59 7.72
CA THR A 233 -40.42 -20.66 8.37
C THR A 233 -39.93 -21.75 7.40
N ALA A 234 -38.68 -22.21 7.57
CA ALA A 234 -38.23 -23.58 7.32
C ALA A 234 -36.80 -23.76 7.89
N ARG A 235 -36.63 -23.94 9.20
CA ARG A 235 -36.42 -25.26 9.84
C ARG A 235 -35.99 -26.37 8.88
N ARG A 236 -34.68 -26.61 8.79
CA ARG A 236 -34.12 -27.96 8.54
C ARG A 236 -33.03 -28.25 9.58
N GLN A 237 -33.48 -28.89 10.66
CA GLN A 237 -32.66 -29.80 11.46
C GLN A 237 -32.36 -31.01 10.58
N ASN A 238 -31.10 -31.47 10.52
CA ASN A 238 -30.77 -32.90 10.59
C ASN A 238 -29.25 -33.15 10.68
N PRO A 239 -28.80 -34.35 11.10
CA PRO A 239 -28.28 -34.53 12.45
C PRO A 239 -26.82 -35.03 12.49
N ARG A 240 -26.28 -35.05 13.71
CA ARG A 240 -25.12 -35.85 14.12
C ARG A 240 -25.12 -37.23 13.46
N ARG A 241 -23.98 -37.61 12.86
CA ARG A 241 -23.56 -39.00 12.76
C ARG A 241 -22.40 -39.21 13.71
N THR A 242 -22.75 -39.79 14.86
CA THR A 242 -21.88 -40.57 15.72
C THR A 242 -21.48 -41.85 15.00
N GLY A 243 -20.22 -42.25 15.16
CA GLY A 243 -19.73 -43.58 14.83
C GLY A 243 -18.33 -43.76 15.39
N PRO A 244 -18.14 -44.55 16.45
CA PRO A 244 -16.83 -44.89 17.00
C PRO A 244 -16.22 -46.12 16.30
N ASP A 245 -14.88 -46.21 16.37
CA ASP A 245 -14.00 -47.38 16.62
C ASP A 245 -14.23 -48.70 15.84
N PRO A 246 -13.18 -49.46 15.46
CA PRO A 246 -11.96 -49.76 16.25
C PRO A 246 -10.61 -49.31 15.66
#